data_AF-A0AAV9GFM2-F1
#
_entry.id   AF-A0AAV9GFM2-F1
#
_cell.length_a   1.000
_cell.length_b   1.000
_cell.length_c   1.000
_cell.angle_alpha   90.00
_cell.angle_beta   90.00
_cell.angle_gamma   90.00
#
_symmetry.space_group_name_H-M   'P 1'
#
loop_
_entity.id
_entity.type
_entity.pdbx_description
1 polymer ?
#
loop_
_entity_poly.entity_id
_entity_poly.type
_entity_poly.pdbx_seq_one_letter_code
_entity_poly.pdbx_strand_id
1 'polypeptide(L)'
;MLDPSGTYKEPLIHDQNPTVGRAILVSTSATPGAPELTFAYDLEGDKVFYNLSPPNIIPDRTMVVTTSDTSKQNACPEIILRSGSQQLSPSGPNVPQSCSSRFDVVLVLCRDCRNLVYSASLCRGR
;
A
#
# COMPACT_ATOMS: atom_id res chain seq x y z
N MET A 1 3.25 -12.36 11.64
CA MET A 1 4.46 -12.24 10.80
C MET A 1 4.15 -12.90 9.48
N LEU A 2 4.46 -12.27 8.34
CA LEU A 2 4.27 -12.89 7.03
C LEU A 2 5.54 -13.66 6.67
N ASP A 3 5.37 -14.90 6.21
CA ASP A 3 6.46 -15.64 5.57
C ASP A 3 6.83 -14.98 4.24
N PRO A 4 8.04 -15.21 3.71
CA PRO A 4 8.35 -15.01 2.29
C PRO A 4 7.20 -15.48 1.40
N SER A 5 6.70 -14.65 0.46
CA SER A 5 5.49 -14.90 -0.37
C SER A 5 4.13 -14.77 0.34
N GLY A 6 4.12 -14.38 1.61
CA GLY A 6 2.91 -14.18 2.39
C GLY A 6 2.07 -12.99 1.92
N THR A 7 0.76 -13.11 2.08
CA THR A 7 -0.21 -12.05 1.80
C THR A 7 -0.99 -11.68 3.05
N TYR A 8 -1.02 -10.39 3.39
CA TYR A 8 -1.96 -9.81 4.33
C TYR A 8 -3.20 -9.32 3.57
N LYS A 9 -4.40 -9.55 4.10
CA LYS A 9 -5.65 -9.05 3.53
C LYS A 9 -6.54 -8.48 4.61
N GLU A 10 -7.14 -7.33 4.33
CA GLU A 10 -8.18 -6.75 5.17
C GLU A 10 -9.25 -6.06 4.31
N PRO A 11 -10.49 -5.92 4.80
CA PRO A 11 -11.53 -5.24 4.05
C PRO A 11 -11.27 -3.73 3.91
N LEU A 12 -11.68 -3.13 2.79
CA LEU A 12 -11.82 -1.69 2.64
C LEU A 12 -12.91 -1.20 3.60
N ILE A 13 -12.54 -0.35 4.54
CA ILE A 13 -13.42 0.18 5.57
C ILE A 13 -13.39 1.71 5.46
N HIS A 14 -14.56 2.35 5.49
CA HIS A 14 -14.66 3.78 5.71
C HIS A 14 -14.34 4.06 7.18
N ASP A 15 -13.32 4.86 7.45
CA ASP A 15 -13.10 5.30 8.82
C ASP A 15 -14.17 6.35 9.17
N GLN A 16 -14.98 6.06 10.20
CA GLN A 16 -15.96 7.03 10.71
C GLN A 16 -15.27 8.24 11.37
N ASN A 17 -13.95 8.17 11.57
CA ASN A 17 -13.14 9.26 12.09
C ASN A 17 -12.26 9.87 10.99
N PRO A 18 -12.68 10.99 10.36
CA PRO A 18 -12.02 11.57 9.18
C PRO A 18 -10.59 12.10 9.46
N THR A 19 -10.16 12.13 10.72
CA THR A 19 -8.82 12.57 11.13
C THR A 19 -7.79 11.45 11.19
N VAL A 20 -8.17 10.17 11.18
CA VAL A 20 -7.23 9.08 11.45
C VAL A 20 -7.01 8.19 10.23
N GLY A 21 -8.05 7.89 9.45
CA GLY A 21 -7.95 6.94 8.36
C GLY A 21 -7.47 5.56 8.83
N ARG A 22 -7.39 4.61 7.90
CA ARG A 22 -6.77 3.30 8.18
C ARG A 22 -5.32 3.30 7.73
N ALA A 23 -4.49 2.56 8.44
CA ALA A 23 -3.08 2.43 8.08
C ALA A 23 -2.57 1.01 8.34
N ILE A 24 -1.96 0.41 7.32
CA ILE A 24 -1.17 -0.81 7.44
C ILE A 24 0.26 -0.40 7.75
N LEU A 25 0.73 -0.78 8.94
CA LEU A 25 2.10 -0.56 9.37
C LEU A 25 2.96 -1.76 8.95
N VAL A 26 4.04 -1.48 8.22
CA VAL A 26 4.96 -2.50 7.72
C VAL A 26 6.29 -2.37 8.46
N SER A 27 6.73 -3.49 9.04
CA SER A 27 8.01 -3.64 9.73
C SER A 27 8.68 -4.97 9.32
N THR A 28 9.99 -4.95 9.12
CA THR A 28 10.83 -6.14 8.91
C THR A 28 11.31 -6.74 10.23
N SER A 29 11.26 -5.97 11.33
CA SER A 29 11.59 -6.45 12.66
C SER A 29 10.32 -6.81 13.45
N ALA A 30 10.42 -7.89 14.23
CA ALA A 30 9.36 -8.30 15.16
C ALA A 30 9.36 -7.45 16.46
N THR A 31 10.40 -6.65 16.68
CA THR A 31 10.53 -5.79 17.86
C THR A 31 9.59 -4.59 17.75
N PRO A 32 8.91 -4.19 18.84
CA PRO A 32 8.11 -2.96 18.86
C PRO A 32 9.02 -1.76 18.56
N GLY A 33 8.70 -1.04 17.49
CA GLY A 33 9.45 0.12 17.02
C GLY A 33 8.61 0.92 16.02
N ALA A 34 9.13 2.07 15.58
CA ALA A 34 8.47 2.83 14.52
C ALA A 34 8.44 1.98 13.24
N PRO A 35 7.29 1.92 12.53
CA PRO A 35 7.20 1.18 11.27
C PRO A 35 8.14 1.79 10.23
N GLU A 36 8.67 0.96 9.36
CA GLU A 36 9.53 1.43 8.26
C GLU A 36 8.67 2.05 7.15
N LEU A 37 7.46 1.54 6.96
CA LEU A 37 6.51 2.03 5.97
C LEU A 37 5.10 2.05 6.54
N THR A 38 4.37 3.12 6.24
CA THR A 38 2.95 3.23 6.48
C THR A 38 2.20 3.26 5.16
N PHE A 39 1.27 2.33 4.97
CA PHE A 39 0.32 2.33 3.86
C PHE A 39 -1.03 2.79 4.38
N ALA A 40 -1.31 4.07 4.18
CA ALA A 40 -2.54 4.71 4.62
C ALA A 40 -3.61 4.58 3.54
N TYR A 41 -4.85 4.35 3.95
CA TYR A 41 -6.01 4.31 3.07
C TYR A 41 -7.28 4.77 3.77
N ASP A 42 -8.24 5.19 2.99
CA ASP A 42 -9.62 5.43 3.43
C ASP A 42 -10.59 5.13 2.28
N LEU A 43 -11.80 4.72 2.64
CA LEU A 43 -12.90 4.49 1.70
C LEU A 43 -13.92 5.63 1.89
N GLU A 44 -14.01 6.55 0.94
CA GLU A 44 -15.03 7.60 0.93
C GLU A 44 -15.99 7.38 -0.23
N GLY A 45 -17.25 7.04 0.09
CA GLY A 45 -18.26 6.76 -0.93
C GLY A 45 -17.85 5.60 -1.85
N ASP A 46 -17.69 5.90 -3.14
CA ASP A 46 -17.28 4.93 -4.15
C ASP A 46 -15.78 4.95 -4.47
N LYS A 47 -14.98 5.72 -3.73
CA LYS A 47 -13.54 5.89 -3.95
C LYS A 47 -12.73 5.39 -2.76
N VAL A 48 -11.59 4.79 -3.08
CA VAL A 48 -10.54 4.50 -2.12
C VAL A 48 -9.44 5.52 -2.32
N PHE A 49 -9.09 6.24 -1.27
CA PHE A 49 -7.91 7.07 -1.21
C PHE A 49 -6.78 6.29 -0.56
N TYR A 50 -5.57 6.41 -1.06
CA TYR A 50 -4.43 5.71 -0.52
C TYR A 50 -3.13 6.49 -0.72
N ASN A 51 -2.20 6.32 0.21
CA ASN A 51 -0.89 6.94 0.14
C ASN A 51 0.15 6.04 0.80
N LEU A 52 1.40 6.20 0.37
CA LEU A 52 2.54 5.69 1.11
C LEU A 52 3.18 6.84 1.85
N SER A 53 3.49 6.63 3.12
CA SER A 53 4.28 7.58 3.91
C SER A 53 5.47 6.83 4.48
N PRO A 54 6.71 7.22 4.16
CA PRO A 54 7.88 6.63 4.78
C PRO A 54 8.06 7.21 6.19
N PRO A 55 8.38 6.37 7.19
CA PRO A 55 9.31 6.83 8.21
C PRO A 55 10.75 6.42 7.91
N ASN A 56 11.00 5.26 7.29
CA ASN A 56 12.36 4.77 7.05
C ASN A 56 12.42 3.84 5.83
N ILE A 57 13.29 4.14 4.87
CA ILE A 57 13.45 3.37 3.64
C ILE A 57 13.80 1.91 4.01
N ILE A 58 13.00 0.95 3.55
CA ILE A 58 13.49 -0.44 3.53
C ILE A 58 14.53 -0.49 2.39
N PRO A 59 15.83 -0.60 2.70
CA PRO A 59 16.88 -0.49 1.70
C PRO A 59 16.70 -1.54 0.60
N ASP A 60 17.00 -1.15 -0.64
CA ASP A 60 17.05 -2.02 -1.82
C ASP A 60 15.73 -2.69 -2.21
N ARG A 61 14.60 -2.06 -1.91
CA ARG A 61 13.28 -2.60 -2.25
C ARG A 61 12.44 -1.60 -3.04
N THR A 62 11.89 -2.07 -4.16
CA THR A 62 10.81 -1.40 -4.88
C THR A 62 9.48 -1.82 -4.27
N MET A 63 8.65 -0.84 -3.90
CA MET A 63 7.28 -1.07 -3.45
C MET A 63 6.32 -0.45 -4.46
N VAL A 64 5.25 -1.17 -4.78
CA VAL A 64 4.27 -0.72 -5.76
C VAL A 64 2.87 -0.87 -5.18
N VAL A 65 2.11 0.23 -5.17
CA VAL A 65 0.66 0.16 -4.97
C VAL A 65 -0.01 0.04 -6.33
N THR A 66 -0.83 -0.99 -6.51
CA THR A 66 -1.52 -1.30 -7.78
C THR A 66 -2.88 -1.96 -7.49
N THR A 67 -3.56 -2.46 -8.52
CA THR A 67 -4.84 -3.18 -8.39
C THR A 67 -4.64 -4.70 -8.42
N SER A 68 -5.55 -5.45 -7.80
CA SER A 68 -5.55 -6.93 -7.93
C SER A 68 -5.88 -7.41 -9.36
N ASP A 69 -6.52 -6.57 -10.17
CA ASP A 69 -6.88 -6.86 -11.55
C ASP A 69 -5.78 -6.34 -12.50
N THR A 70 -4.86 -7.21 -12.87
CA THR A 70 -3.76 -6.89 -13.79
C THR A 70 -4.23 -6.54 -15.21
N SER A 71 -5.47 -6.89 -15.60
CA SER A 71 -6.06 -6.46 -16.87
C SER A 71 -6.51 -4.99 -16.84
N LYS A 72 -6.56 -4.39 -15.65
CA LYS A 72 -6.94 -3.00 -15.39
C LYS A 72 -5.89 -2.26 -14.59
N GLN A 73 -4.62 -2.38 -14.98
CA GLN A 73 -3.52 -1.62 -14.36
C GLN A 73 -3.72 -0.10 -14.36
N ASN A 74 -4.58 0.44 -15.24
CA ASN A 74 -4.95 1.86 -15.25
C ASN A 74 -6.14 2.22 -14.34
N ALA A 75 -6.73 1.25 -13.63
CA ALA A 75 -7.88 1.49 -12.77
C ALA A 75 -7.51 2.16 -11.45
N CYS A 76 -6.30 1.93 -10.92
CA CYS A 76 -5.75 2.69 -9.81
C CYS A 76 -4.35 3.24 -10.17
N PRO A 77 -4.08 4.53 -9.93
CA PRO A 77 -2.75 5.12 -10.12
C PRO A 77 -1.65 4.37 -9.36
N GLU A 78 -0.58 3.97 -10.05
CA GLU A 78 0.53 3.32 -9.37
C GLU A 78 1.32 4.30 -8.49
N ILE A 79 1.67 3.88 -7.28
CA ILE A 79 2.69 4.56 -6.45
C ILE A 79 3.91 3.66 -6.39
N ILE A 80 5.05 4.15 -6.86
CA ILE A 80 6.32 3.42 -6.80
C ILE A 80 7.22 4.10 -5.78
N LEU A 81 7.59 3.37 -4.73
CA LEU A 81 8.63 3.80 -3.79
C LEU A 81 9.93 3.07 -4.11
N ARG A 82 10.99 3.83 -4.39
CA ARG A 82 12.33 3.29 -4.64
C ARG A 82 13.25 3.50 -3.44
N SER A 83 14.33 2.72 -3.38
CA SER A 83 15.44 2.91 -2.44
C SER A 83 15.90 4.38 -2.48
N GLY A 84 16.11 5.00 -1.31
CA GLY A 84 16.39 6.43 -1.21
C GLY A 84 15.17 7.33 -1.01
N SER A 85 13.99 6.78 -0.66
CA SER A 85 12.74 7.52 -0.34
C SER A 85 12.14 8.31 -1.50
N GLN A 86 12.55 8.01 -2.73
CA GLN A 86 11.93 8.62 -3.90
C GLN A 86 10.57 7.98 -4.15
N GLN A 87 9.51 8.71 -3.81
CA GLN A 87 8.14 8.37 -4.19
C GLN A 87 7.85 8.91 -5.59
N LEU A 88 7.47 8.01 -6.49
CA LEU A 88 6.98 8.31 -7.83
C LEU A 88 5.48 8.03 -7.85
N SER A 89 4.68 9.08 -7.94
CA SER A 89 3.22 9.01 -8.04
C SER A 89 2.72 10.03 -9.06
N PRO A 90 1.63 9.75 -9.81
CA PRO A 90 1.11 10.66 -10.83
C PRO A 90 0.74 12.05 -10.31
N SER A 91 0.26 12.16 -9.06
CA SER A 91 -0.09 13.45 -8.45
C SER A 91 1.07 14.13 -7.71
N GLY A 92 2.28 13.58 -7.78
CA GLY A 92 3.43 14.07 -7.00
C GLY A 92 3.61 13.36 -5.66
N PRO A 93 4.78 13.54 -5.00
CA PRO A 93 5.15 12.83 -3.78
C PRO A 93 4.25 13.20 -2.61
N ASN A 94 3.95 12.23 -1.74
CA ASN A 94 3.07 12.35 -0.57
C ASN A 94 1.62 12.80 -0.86
N VAL A 95 1.23 12.95 -2.12
CA VAL A 95 -0.16 13.26 -2.49
C VAL A 95 -0.95 11.96 -2.59
N PRO A 96 -2.05 11.79 -1.81
CA PRO A 96 -2.88 10.61 -1.90
C PRO A 96 -3.37 10.36 -3.33
N GLN A 97 -3.26 9.11 -3.76
CA GLN A 97 -3.88 8.64 -4.98
C GLN A 97 -5.29 8.15 -4.67
N SER A 98 -6.13 8.06 -5.71
CA SER A 98 -7.47 7.52 -5.54
C SER A 98 -7.87 6.64 -6.70
N CYS A 99 -8.73 5.65 -6.41
CA CYS A 99 -9.38 4.87 -7.43
C CYS A 99 -10.77 4.38 -7.00
N SER A 100 -11.49 3.75 -7.93
CA SER A 100 -12.80 3.21 -7.63
C SER A 100 -12.70 2.05 -6.62
N SER A 101 -13.55 2.09 -5.60
CA SER A 101 -13.78 1.01 -4.61
C SER A 101 -14.28 -0.32 -5.19
N ARG A 102 -14.43 -0.40 -6.51
CA ARG A 102 -14.69 -1.65 -7.24
C ARG A 102 -13.44 -2.50 -7.41
N PHE A 103 -12.26 -1.93 -7.18
CA PHE A 103 -10.97 -2.61 -7.28
C PHE A 103 -10.33 -2.74 -5.90
N ASP A 104 -9.61 -3.85 -5.71
CA ASP A 104 -8.77 -3.98 -4.53
C ASP A 104 -7.51 -3.13 -4.73
N VAL A 105 -7.03 -2.51 -3.65
CA VAL A 105 -5.76 -1.81 -3.65
C VAL A 105 -4.71 -2.73 -3.03
N VAL A 106 -3.65 -3.01 -3.78
CA VAL A 106 -2.63 -3.97 -3.41
C VAL A 106 -1.29 -3.26 -3.30
N LEU A 107 -0.71 -3.28 -2.10
CA LEU A 107 0.68 -2.96 -1.87
C LEU A 107 1.53 -4.22 -2.09
N VAL A 108 2.40 -4.18 -3.09
CA VAL A 108 3.42 -5.19 -3.34
C VAL A 108 4.74 -4.68 -2.81
N LEU A 109 5.28 -5.36 -1.80
CA LEU A 109 6.63 -5.15 -1.30
C LEU A 109 7.58 -6.06 -2.10
N CYS A 110 8.76 -5.53 -2.43
CA CYS A 110 9.82 -6.28 -3.10
C CYS A 110 9.48 -6.77 -4.52
N ARG A 111 8.85 -5.92 -5.35
CA ARG A 111 8.45 -6.29 -6.73
C ARG A 111 9.60 -6.87 -7.57
N ASP A 112 10.81 -6.34 -7.39
CA ASP A 112 12.00 -6.73 -8.18
C ASP A 112 12.95 -7.69 -7.43
N CYS A 113 12.57 -8.17 -6.25
CA CYS A 113 13.42 -9.10 -5.49
C CYS A 113 13.25 -10.52 -6.04
N ARG A 114 14.37 -11.16 -6.41
CA ARG A 114 14.36 -12.49 -7.07
C ARG A 114 13.70 -13.62 -6.26
N ASN A 115 13.50 -13.48 -4.94
CA ASN A 115 13.07 -14.58 -4.06
C ASN A 115 12.09 -14.18 -2.93
N LEU A 116 11.64 -12.91 -2.85
CA LEU A 116 10.80 -12.44 -1.74
C LEU A 116 9.77 -11.45 -2.28
N VAL A 117 8.49 -11.85 -2.32
CA VAL A 117 7.37 -10.94 -2.59
C VAL A 117 6.50 -10.94 -1.36
N TYR A 118 6.10 -9.79 -0.85
CA TYR A 118 5.05 -9.71 0.16
C TYR A 118 3.96 -8.82 -0.40
N SER A 119 2.70 -9.18 -0.16
CA SER A 119 1.58 -8.33 -0.59
C SER A 119 0.65 -8.03 0.57
N ALA A 120 0.20 -6.78 0.66
CA ALA A 120 -0.94 -6.39 1.46
C ALA A 120 -2.06 -6.01 0.48
N SER A 121 -3.22 -6.65 0.60
CA SER A 121 -4.38 -6.38 -0.28
C SER A 121 -5.54 -5.85 0.55
N LEU A 122 -6.09 -4.72 0.13
CA LEU A 122 -7.32 -4.17 0.64
C LEU A 122 -8.47 -4.70 -0.22
N CYS A 123 -9.23 -5.65 0.32
CA CYS A 123 -10.28 -6.34 -0.42
C CYS A 123 -11.65 -5.72 -0.14
N ARG A 124 -12.61 -5.83 -1.07
CA ARG A 124 -14.01 -5.54 -0.70
C ARG A 124 -14.49 -6.60 0.31
N GLY A 125 -14.85 -6.17 1.52
CA GLY A 125 -15.54 -7.04 2.49
C GLY A 125 -16.84 -7.56 1.87
N ARG A 126 -17.11 -8.87 2.00
CA ARG A 126 -18.41 -9.44 1.62
C ARG A 126 -19.51 -8.98 2.57
#